data_AF-A0A7C1PXZ2-F1
#
_entry.id   AF-A0A7C1PXZ2-F1
#
_cell.length_a   1.000
_cell.length_b   1.000
_cell.length_c   1.000
_cell.angle_alpha   90.00
_cell.angle_beta   90.00
_cell.angle_gamma   90.00
#
_symmetry.space_group_name_H-M   'P 1'
#
loop_
_entity.id
_entity.type
_entity.pdbx_description
1 polymer ?
#
loop_
_entity_poly.entity_id
_entity_poly.type
_entity_poly.pdbx_seq_one_letter_code
_entity_poly.pdbx_strand_id
1 'polypeptide(L)'
;LSVREKRELVAHAVGHHLFHAGNHLAMQKRIYSFGNYHEKQANAFAACLLIPLSKLSRLMADRPRIDEIADNFQVREELVRLRLKVWANFEKDLSGRQSARVG
;
A
#
# COMPACT_ATOMS: atom_id res chain seq x y z
N LEU A 1 -2.65 2.33 -20.77
CA LEU A 1 -2.01 2.60 -19.47
C LEU A 1 -1.29 3.93 -19.52
N SER A 2 -1.75 4.88 -18.71
CA SER A 2 -1.05 6.12 -18.38
C SER A 2 0.31 5.85 -17.75
N VAL A 3 1.16 6.88 -17.70
CA VAL A 3 2.48 6.79 -17.04
C VAL A 3 2.31 6.43 -15.55
N ARG A 4 1.30 7.00 -14.88
CA ARG A 4 0.98 6.72 -13.47
C ARG A 4 0.62 5.24 -13.26
N GLU A 5 -0.26 4.69 -14.10
CA GLU A 5 -0.65 3.28 -14.03
C GLU A 5 0.55 2.34 -14.26
N LYS A 6 1.40 2.63 -15.25
CA LYS A 6 2.60 1.82 -15.50
C LYS A 6 3.54 1.81 -14.29
N ARG A 7 3.76 2.99 -13.68
CA ARG A 7 4.63 3.14 -12.50
C ARG A 7 4.10 2.35 -11.31
N GLU A 8 2.79 2.38 -11.09
CA GLU A 8 2.14 1.58 -10.04
C GLU A 8 2.24 0.08 -10.29
N LEU A 9 1.97 -0.37 -11.52
CA LEU A 9 2.05 -1.79 -11.88
C LEU A 9 3.47 -2.33 -11.73
N VAL A 10 4.49 -1.55 -12.11
CA VAL A 10 5.90 -1.92 -11.91
C VAL A 10 6.21 -2.06 -10.43
N ALA A 11 5.83 -1.08 -9.60
CA ALA A 11 6.06 -1.14 -8.15
C ALA A 11 5.34 -2.33 -7.50
N HIS A 12 4.12 -2.62 -7.93
CA HIS A 12 3.34 -3.76 -7.47
C HIS A 12 4.00 -5.10 -7.87
N ALA A 13 4.45 -5.23 -9.12
CA ALA A 13 5.17 -6.43 -9.59
C ALA A 13 6.48 -6.66 -8.82
N VAL A 14 7.22 -5.58 -8.51
CA VAL A 14 8.41 -5.65 -7.65
C VAL A 14 8.03 -6.14 -6.26
N GLY A 15 6.96 -5.63 -5.66
CA GLY A 15 6.47 -6.08 -4.35
C GLY A 15 6.10 -7.56 -4.35
N HIS A 16 5.40 -8.02 -5.40
CA HIS A 16 5.10 -9.45 -5.58
C HIS A 16 6.35 -10.30 -5.66
N HIS A 17 7.33 -9.88 -6.46
CA HIS A 17 8.57 -10.63 -6.58
C HIS A 17 9.32 -10.70 -5.25
N LEU A 18 9.51 -9.58 -4.56
CA LEU A 18 10.28 -9.54 -3.31
C LEU A 18 9.64 -10.33 -2.17
N PHE A 19 8.30 -10.32 -2.07
CA PHE A 19 7.62 -11.02 -0.98
C PHE A 19 7.29 -12.48 -1.29
N HIS A 20 7.12 -12.83 -2.57
CA HIS A 20 6.50 -14.10 -2.93
C HIS A 20 7.32 -14.96 -3.90
N ALA A 21 8.48 -14.48 -4.38
CA ALA A 21 9.36 -15.32 -5.20
C ALA A 21 9.88 -16.51 -4.39
N GLY A 22 9.72 -17.72 -4.93
CA GLY A 22 10.29 -18.96 -4.39
C GLY A 22 9.33 -19.87 -3.60
N ASN A 23 8.08 -19.46 -3.34
CA ASN A 23 7.16 -20.25 -2.50
C ASN A 23 6.08 -21.04 -3.28
N HIS A 24 6.16 -21.07 -4.62
CA HIS A 24 5.09 -21.64 -5.47
C HIS A 24 4.80 -23.13 -5.22
N LEU A 25 5.79 -23.93 -4.81
CA LEU A 25 5.60 -25.38 -4.56
C LEU A 25 4.84 -25.67 -3.25
N ALA A 26 4.95 -24.83 -2.22
CA ALA A 26 4.25 -25.02 -0.94
C ALA A 26 2.77 -24.56 -0.98
N MET A 27 2.36 -23.86 -2.04
CA MET A 27 1.09 -23.11 -2.12
C MET A 27 -0.10 -23.89 -2.71
N GLN A 28 0.08 -25.15 -3.13
CA GLN A 28 -0.97 -25.92 -3.83
C GLN A 28 -2.23 -26.22 -2.99
N LYS A 29 -2.21 -26.05 -1.66
CA LYS A 29 -3.31 -26.48 -0.77
C LYS A 29 -4.22 -25.37 -0.21
N ARG A 30 -3.95 -24.06 -0.43
CA ARG A 30 -4.75 -22.94 0.14
C ARG A 30 -4.89 -21.72 -0.80
N ILE A 31 -5.18 -21.96 -2.08
CA ILE A 31 -4.96 -21.02 -3.19
C ILE A 31 -5.75 -19.69 -3.07
N TYR A 32 -7.01 -19.71 -2.62
CA TYR A 32 -7.91 -18.55 -2.75
C TYR A 32 -7.69 -17.42 -1.73
N SER A 33 -7.51 -17.75 -0.45
CA SER A 33 -7.29 -16.75 0.61
C SER A 33 -5.87 -16.16 0.55
N PHE A 34 -4.90 -16.98 0.12
CA PHE A 34 -3.50 -16.59 0.01
C PHE A 34 -3.23 -15.67 -1.18
N GLY A 35 -3.87 -15.92 -2.34
CA GLY A 35 -3.78 -15.01 -3.49
C GLY A 35 -4.23 -13.60 -3.14
N ASN A 36 -5.40 -13.46 -2.51
CA ASN A 36 -5.90 -12.16 -2.05
C ASN A 36 -4.97 -11.47 -1.02
N TYR A 37 -4.28 -12.26 -0.18
CA TYR A 37 -3.30 -11.73 0.76
C TYR A 37 -2.03 -11.21 0.06
N HIS A 38 -1.49 -11.99 -0.88
CA HIS A 38 -0.31 -11.59 -1.67
C HIS A 38 -0.58 -10.32 -2.48
N GLU A 39 -1.73 -10.23 -3.15
CA GLU A 39 -2.16 -9.03 -3.87
C GLU A 39 -2.25 -7.81 -2.95
N LYS A 40 -2.82 -7.97 -1.75
CA LYS A 40 -2.91 -6.88 -0.76
C LYS A 40 -1.52 -6.45 -0.28
N GLN A 41 -0.60 -7.38 -0.05
CA GLN A 41 0.78 -7.06 0.34
C GLN A 41 1.53 -6.34 -0.77
N ALA A 42 1.42 -6.79 -2.02
CA ALA A 42 2.03 -6.15 -3.17
C ALA A 42 1.48 -4.72 -3.39
N ASN A 43 0.17 -4.53 -3.22
CA ASN A 43 -0.45 -3.20 -3.27
C ASN A 43 0.03 -2.29 -2.12
N ALA A 44 0.10 -2.80 -0.89
CA ALA A 44 0.61 -2.04 0.24
C ALA A 44 2.09 -1.66 0.05
N PHE A 45 2.90 -2.57 -0.49
CA PHE A 45 4.28 -2.31 -0.87
C PHE A 45 4.37 -1.19 -1.90
N ALA A 46 3.62 -1.29 -3.00
CA ALA A 46 3.63 -0.27 -4.05
C ALA A 46 3.27 1.12 -3.50
N ALA A 47 2.27 1.18 -2.62
CA ALA A 47 1.88 2.41 -1.95
C ALA A 47 3.02 2.99 -1.10
N CYS A 48 3.66 2.18 -0.26
CA CYS A 48 4.78 2.61 0.60
C CYS A 48 6.03 3.01 -0.21
N LEU A 49 6.32 2.29 -1.30
CA LEU A 49 7.46 2.57 -2.17
C LEU A 49 7.29 3.88 -2.95
N LEU A 50 6.12 4.08 -3.55
CA LEU A 50 5.85 5.25 -4.40
C LEU A 50 5.49 6.50 -3.58
N ILE A 51 5.02 6.33 -2.34
CA ILE A 51 4.66 7.40 -1.43
C ILE A 51 5.44 7.24 -0.10
N PRO A 52 6.73 7.61 -0.07
CA PRO A 52 7.56 7.46 1.12
C PRO A 52 7.02 8.24 2.32
N LEU A 53 7.05 7.63 3.51
CA LEU A 53 6.50 8.22 4.74
C LEU A 53 7.11 9.58 5.05
N SER A 54 8.43 9.73 4.91
CA SER A 54 9.15 10.97 5.22
C SER A 54 8.72 12.16 4.35
N LYS A 55 8.34 11.91 3.09
CA LYS A 55 7.83 12.94 2.18
C LYS A 55 6.34 13.18 2.42
N LEU A 56 5.58 12.12 2.67
CA LEU A 56 4.14 12.21 2.97
C LEU A 56 3.89 12.99 4.26
N SER A 57 4.62 12.73 5.34
CA SER A 57 4.43 13.39 6.64
C SER A 57 4.66 14.90 6.56
N ARG A 58 5.67 15.34 5.80
CA ARG A 58 5.94 16.76 5.53
C ARG A 58 4.77 17.39 4.77
N LEU A 59 4.30 16.73 3.71
CA LEU A 59 3.20 17.22 2.90
C LEU A 59 1.89 17.32 3.70
N MET A 60 1.67 16.42 4.66
CA MET A 60 0.45 16.39 5.48
C MET A 60 0.33 17.57 6.45
N ALA A 61 1.42 18.29 6.72
CA ALA A 61 1.39 19.50 7.54
C ALA A 61 0.44 20.57 6.96
N ASP A 62 0.34 20.63 5.62
CA ASP A 62 -0.48 21.61 4.89
C ASP A 62 -1.90 21.12 4.61
N ARG A 63 -2.29 19.94 5.12
CA ARG A 63 -3.61 19.31 4.89
C ARG A 63 -4.06 19.27 3.41
N PRO A 64 -3.21 18.79 2.49
CA PRO A 64 -3.54 18.70 1.06
C PRO A 64 -4.73 17.77 0.80
N ARG A 65 -5.42 18.01 -0.31
CA ARG A 65 -6.43 17.10 -0.84
C ARG A 65 -5.78 15.87 -1.49
N ILE A 66 -6.58 14.83 -1.71
CA ILE A 66 -6.11 13.56 -2.29
C ILE A 66 -5.54 13.74 -3.71
N ASP A 67 -6.16 14.58 -4.52
CA ASP A 67 -5.71 14.91 -5.88
C ASP A 67 -4.33 15.60 -5.87
N GLU A 68 -4.11 16.52 -4.93
CA GLU A 68 -2.83 17.23 -4.77
C GLU A 68 -1.70 16.28 -4.35
N ILE A 69 -2.00 15.31 -3.48
CA ILE A 69 -1.05 14.26 -3.10
C ILE A 69 -0.76 13.36 -4.31
N ALA A 70 -1.80 12.94 -5.04
CA ALA A 70 -1.68 12.08 -6.21
C ALA A 70 -0.79 12.73 -7.28
N ASP A 71 -0.96 14.02 -7.52
CA ASP A 71 -0.14 14.80 -8.44
C ASP A 71 1.30 14.97 -7.94
N ASN A 72 1.52 15.26 -6.66
CA ASN A 72 2.89 15.40 -6.11
C ASN A 72 3.71 14.09 -6.18
N PHE A 73 3.06 12.94 -6.08
CA PHE A 73 3.71 11.63 -6.17
C PHE A 73 3.61 10.98 -7.56
N GLN A 74 2.88 11.59 -8.49
CA GLN A 74 2.62 11.07 -9.84
C GLN A 74 2.02 9.65 -9.81
N VAL A 75 0.98 9.49 -8.99
CA VAL A 75 0.22 8.25 -8.80
C VAL A 75 -1.27 8.53 -8.94
N ARG A 76 -2.09 7.50 -8.96
CA ARG A 76 -3.54 7.59 -8.91
C ARG A 76 -4.01 7.81 -7.48
N GLU A 77 -5.18 8.44 -7.35
CA GLU A 77 -5.78 8.73 -6.05
C GLU A 77 -6.10 7.47 -5.25
N GLU A 78 -6.41 6.35 -5.89
CA GLU A 78 -6.64 5.07 -5.20
C GLU A 78 -5.41 4.63 -4.39
N LEU A 79 -4.21 4.80 -4.95
CA LEU A 79 -2.97 4.44 -4.29
C LEU A 79 -2.70 5.36 -3.08
N VAL A 80 -3.02 6.64 -3.20
CA VAL A 80 -2.97 7.60 -2.08
C VAL A 80 -3.90 7.16 -0.96
N ARG A 81 -5.16 6.84 -1.27
CA ARG A 81 -6.13 6.36 -0.28
C ARG A 81 -5.64 5.09 0.43
N LEU A 82 -5.05 4.15 -0.31
CA LEU A 82 -4.45 2.96 0.26
C LEU A 82 -3.28 3.32 1.20
N ARG A 83 -2.38 4.21 0.77
CA ARG A 83 -1.23 4.62 1.56
C ARG A 83 -1.62 5.26 2.89
N LEU A 84 -2.65 6.11 2.88
CA LEU A 84 -3.18 6.74 4.09
C LEU A 84 -3.81 5.72 5.04
N LYS A 85 -4.54 4.72 4.52
CA LYS A 85 -5.04 3.60 5.34
C LYS A 85 -3.91 2.80 5.98
N VAL A 86 -2.86 2.48 5.22
CA VAL A 86 -1.68 1.78 5.75
C VAL A 86 -1.02 2.60 6.86
N TRP A 87 -0.89 3.91 6.68
CA TRP A 87 -0.33 4.79 7.70
C TRP A 87 -1.18 4.83 8.97
N ALA A 88 -2.50 5.04 8.85
CA ALA A 88 -3.40 5.10 9.99
C ALA A 88 -3.41 3.80 10.81
N ASN A 89 -3.34 2.64 10.15
CA ASN A 89 -3.23 1.35 10.82
C ASN A 89 -1.88 1.20 11.54
N PHE A 90 -0.77 1.62 10.91
CA PHE A 90 0.55 1.57 11.53
C PHE A 90 0.66 2.46 12.78
N GLU A 91 0.13 3.68 12.73
CA GLU A 91 0.07 4.59 13.89
C GLU A 91 -0.82 4.03 15.02
N LYS A 92 -1.93 3.36 14.66
CA LYS A 92 -2.78 2.67 15.63
C LYS A 92 -2.04 1.53 16.33
N ASP A 93 -1.28 0.73 15.57
CA ASP A 93 -0.51 -0.38 16.12
C ASP A 93 0.62 0.12 17.04
N LEU A 94 1.29 1.23 16.69
CA LEU A 94 2.31 1.87 17.52
C LEU A 94 1.76 2.52 18.79
N SER A 95 0.59 3.15 18.71
CA SER A 95 -0.01 3.85 19.86
C SER A 95 -0.71 2.92 20.86
N GLY A 96 -0.80 1.62 20.58
CA GLY A 96 -1.39 0.61 21.47
C GLY A 96 -2.90 0.78 21.73
N ARG A 97 -3.58 1.71 21.04
CA ARG A 97 -5.03 1.90 21.18
C ARG A 97 -5.77 0.77 20.46
N GLN A 98 -6.06 -0.30 21.21
CA GLN A 98 -6.96 -1.35 20.73
C GLN A 98 -8.30 -0.74 20.34
N SER A 99 -8.80 -1.16 19.17
CA SER A 99 -10.21 -0.95 18.83
C SER A 99 -11.02 -1.61 19.93
N ALA A 100 -11.83 -0.84 20.66
CA ALA A 100 -13.00 -1.42 21.30
C ALA A 100 -13.72 -2.21 20.21
N ARG A 101 -13.77 -3.54 20.37
CA ARG A 101 -14.59 -4.39 19.53
C ARG A 101 -16.03 -3.94 19.77
N VAL A 102 -16.67 -3.39 18.75
CA VAL A 102 -18.12 -3.25 18.76
C VAL A 102 -18.65 -4.64 18.42
N GLY A 103 -19.22 -5.30 19.42
CA GLY A 103 -20.10 -6.46 19.24
C GLY A 103 -21.45 -6.06 18.69
#